data_AF-A0A2Z6RIG7-F1
#
_entry.id   AF-A0A2Z6RIG7-F1
#
_cell.length_a   1.000
_cell.length_b   1.000
_cell.length_c   1.000
_cell.angle_alpha   90.00
_cell.angle_beta   90.00
_cell.angle_gamma   90.00
#
_symmetry.space_group_name_H-M   'P 1'
#
loop_
_entity.id
_entity.type
_entity.pdbx_description
1 polymer ?
#
loop_
_entity_poly.entity_id
_entity_poly.type
_entity_poly.pdbx_seq_one_letter_code
_entity_poly.pdbx_strand_id
1 'polypeptide(L)'
;MHILNLAVNKGLNLICESVKKVRSLMSYIKTSQPVRDSLKVLCKVKGIDYLAPKLDVKTEWNSTFYMLEKWKSIEPALNLLAANDPNVRQK
;
A
#
# COMPACT_ATOMS: atom_id res chain seq x y z
N MET A 1 -36.21 0.08 0.61
CA MET A 1 -34.93 -0.58 0.95
C MET A 1 -33.82 -0.22 -0.06
N HIS A 2 -33.55 1.06 -0.33
CA HIS A 2 -32.58 1.49 -1.36
C HIS A 2 -31.40 2.29 -0.79
N ILE A 3 -31.63 3.12 0.22
CA ILE A 3 -30.59 3.93 0.87
C ILE A 3 -29.53 3.03 1.52
N LEU A 4 -29.95 1.94 2.17
CA LEU A 4 -29.03 0.97 2.75
C LEU A 4 -28.18 0.25 1.68
N ASN A 5 -28.80 -0.20 0.60
CA ASN A 5 -28.08 -0.86 -0.49
C ASN A 5 -27.07 0.10 -1.14
N LEU A 6 -27.43 1.37 -1.33
CA LEU A 6 -26.52 2.39 -1.85
C LEU A 6 -25.34 2.66 -0.91
N ALA A 7 -25.61 2.79 0.39
CA ALA A 7 -24.56 3.01 1.40
C ALA A 7 -23.59 1.82 1.48
N VAL A 8 -24.11 0.59 1.49
CA VAL A 8 -23.31 -0.63 1.52
C VAL A 8 -22.45 -0.76 0.27
N ASN A 9 -23.04 -0.59 -0.92
CA ASN A 9 -22.29 -0.66 -2.18
C ASN A 9 -21.21 0.42 -2.28
N LYS A 10 -21.49 1.64 -1.80
CA LYS A 10 -20.49 2.71 -1.76
C LYS A 10 -19.33 2.38 -0.82
N GLY A 11 -19.63 1.84 0.37
CA GLY A 11 -18.62 1.38 1.32
C GLY A 11 -17.72 0.29 0.75
N LEU A 12 -18.32 -0.75 0.14
CA LEU A 12 -17.61 -1.83 -0.55
C LEU A 12 -16.68 -1.30 -1.65
N ASN A 13 -17.19 -0.36 -2.47
CA ASN A 13 -16.39 0.24 -3.53
C ASN A 13 -15.21 1.07 -2.96
N LEU A 14 -15.42 1.85 -1.90
CA LEU A 14 -14.35 2.62 -1.27
C LEU A 14 -13.23 1.74 -0.70
N ILE A 15 -13.60 0.60 -0.09
CA ILE A 15 -12.62 -0.38 0.41
C ILE A 15 -11.86 -0.98 -0.78
N CYS A 16 -12.57 -1.37 -1.84
CA CYS A 16 -11.96 -1.93 -3.04
C CYS A 16 -10.97 -0.96 -3.71
N GLU A 17 -11.33 0.32 -3.84
CA GLU A 17 -10.45 1.35 -4.41
C GLU A 17 -9.23 1.62 -3.54
N SER A 18 -9.39 1.66 -2.22
CA SER A 18 -8.26 1.82 -1.28
C SER A 18 -7.26 0.66 -1.40
N VAL A 19 -7.76 -0.58 -1.46
CA VAL A 19 -6.91 -1.77 -1.65
C VAL A 19 -6.19 -1.73 -2.99
N LYS A 20 -6.85 -1.28 -4.08
CA LYS A 20 -6.21 -1.12 -5.40
C LYS A 20 -5.05 -0.12 -5.37
N LYS A 21 -5.18 1.00 -4.64
CA LYS A 21 -4.11 2.00 -4.48
C LYS A 21 -2.91 1.42 -3.73
N VAL A 22 -3.15 0.75 -2.60
CA VAL A 22 -2.07 0.07 -1.86
C VAL A 22 -1.36 -0.94 -2.76
N ARG A 23 -2.12 -1.74 -3.52
CA ARG A 23 -1.55 -2.70 -4.48
C ARG A 23 -0.71 -2.04 -5.56
N SER A 24 -1.18 -0.93 -6.12
CA SER A 24 -0.46 -0.12 -7.13
C SER A 24 0.88 0.37 -6.58
N LEU A 25 0.87 0.99 -5.39
CA LEU A 25 2.07 1.45 -4.70
C LEU A 25 3.04 0.31 -4.40
N MET A 26 2.56 -0.80 -3.81
CA MET A 26 3.39 -1.95 -3.48
C MET A 26 4.00 -2.59 -4.74
N SER A 27 3.26 -2.59 -5.85
CA SER A 27 3.77 -3.04 -7.16
C SER A 27 4.85 -2.11 -7.69
N TYR A 28 4.65 -0.80 -7.59
CA TYR A 28 5.64 0.19 -8.04
C TYR A 28 6.94 0.09 -7.23
N ILE A 29 6.84 -0.02 -5.90
CA ILE A 29 8.00 -0.24 -5.04
C ILE A 29 8.68 -1.55 -5.46
N LYS A 30 7.94 -2.64 -5.66
CA LYS A 30 8.52 -3.92 -6.07
C LYS A 30 9.32 -3.78 -7.38
N THR A 31 8.80 -3.10 -8.39
CA THR A 31 9.43 -3.00 -9.71
C THR A 31 10.56 -1.98 -9.78
N SER A 32 10.47 -0.88 -9.02
CA SER A 32 11.44 0.22 -9.08
C SER A 32 12.59 0.03 -8.08
N GLN A 33 13.75 -0.43 -8.56
CA GLN A 33 14.99 -0.54 -7.77
C GLN A 33 15.32 0.74 -6.97
N PRO A 34 15.39 1.95 -7.58
CA PRO A 34 15.78 3.15 -6.84
C PRO A 34 14.81 3.47 -5.70
N VAL A 35 13.52 3.24 -5.91
CA VAL A 35 12.49 3.47 -4.89
C VAL A 35 12.64 2.50 -3.72
N ARG A 36 12.97 1.22 -3.99
CA ARG A 36 13.25 0.26 -2.90
C ARG A 36 14.45 0.64 -2.09
N ASP A 37 15.52 1.08 -2.75
CA ASP A 37 16.75 1.41 -2.04
C ASP A 37 16.57 2.66 -1.19
N SER A 38 15.88 3.69 -1.69
CA SER A 38 15.42 4.84 -0.89
C SER A 38 14.54 4.40 0.28
N LEU A 39 13.58 3.51 0.05
CA LEU A 39 12.69 3.01 1.10
C LEU A 39 13.47 2.26 2.19
N LYS A 40 14.45 1.42 1.85
CA LYS A 40 15.31 0.75 2.84
C LYS A 40 16.08 1.75 3.71
N VAL A 41 16.60 2.82 3.10
CA VAL A 41 17.29 3.88 3.84
C VAL A 41 16.32 4.56 4.80
N LEU A 42 15.11 4.91 4.34
CA LEU A 42 14.09 5.54 5.17
C LEU A 42 13.60 4.63 6.31
N CYS A 43 13.47 3.32 6.07
CA CYS A 43 13.19 2.33 7.10
C CYS A 43 14.26 2.34 8.19
N LYS A 44 15.55 2.35 7.81
CA LYS A 44 16.67 2.47 8.78
C LYS A 44 16.61 3.77 9.58
N VAL A 45 16.34 4.90 8.93
CA VAL A 45 16.20 6.21 9.59
C VAL A 45 15.05 6.21 10.61
N LYS A 46 13.98 5.46 10.33
CA LYS A 46 12.83 5.32 11.23
C LYS A 46 12.99 4.22 12.29
N GLY A 47 14.06 3.42 12.24
CA GLY A 47 14.24 2.26 13.11
C GLY A 47 13.20 1.16 12.87
N ILE A 48 12.69 1.03 11.64
CA ILE A 48 11.69 0.03 11.25
C ILE A 48 12.34 -1.00 10.34
N ASP A 49 11.98 -2.27 10.51
CA ASP A 49 12.41 -3.34 9.62
C ASP A 49 11.82 -3.18 8.22
N TYR A 50 12.68 -3.24 7.21
CA TYR A 50 12.22 -3.25 5.83
C TYR A 50 11.56 -4.60 5.50
N LEU A 51 10.25 -4.57 5.21
CA LEU A 51 9.52 -5.72 4.69
C LEU A 51 9.38 -5.63 3.18
N ALA A 52 9.94 -6.61 2.46
CA ALA A 52 9.79 -6.69 1.02
C ALA A 52 8.31 -6.74 0.60
N PRO A 53 7.89 -5.94 -0.40
CA PRO A 53 6.52 -5.94 -0.89
C PRO A 53 6.10 -7.34 -1.37
N LYS A 54 5.05 -7.88 -0.76
CA LYS A 54 4.34 -9.08 -1.25
C LYS A 54 3.03 -8.58 -1.88
N LEU A 55 2.83 -8.86 -3.16
CA LEU A 55 1.59 -8.50 -3.84
C LEU A 55 0.48 -9.48 -3.46
N ASP A 56 -0.73 -8.98 -3.32
CA ASP A 56 -1.91 -9.82 -3.17
C ASP A 56 -2.18 -10.63 -4.44
N VAL A 57 -2.75 -11.80 -4.22
CA VAL A 57 -3.39 -12.65 -5.23
C VAL A 57 -4.89 -12.37 -5.10
N LYS A 58 -5.51 -11.85 -6.17
CA LYS A 58 -6.90 -11.38 -6.19
C LYS A 58 -7.95 -12.37 -5.64
N THR A 59 -7.66 -13.67 -5.66
CA THR A 59 -8.58 -14.73 -5.22
C THR A 59 -8.41 -15.12 -3.75
N GLU A 60 -7.44 -14.56 -3.03
CA GLU A 60 -7.11 -14.99 -1.66
C GLU A 60 -6.98 -13.79 -0.70
N TRP A 61 -7.98 -13.60 0.16
CA TRP A 61 -8.01 -12.54 1.18
C TRP A 61 -6.82 -12.58 2.15
N ASN A 62 -6.24 -13.76 2.41
CA ASN A 62 -5.04 -13.87 3.24
C ASN A 62 -3.87 -13.07 2.63
N SER A 63 -3.72 -13.12 1.30
CA SER A 63 -2.66 -12.39 0.62
C SER A 63 -2.86 -10.87 0.67
N THR A 64 -4.12 -10.42 0.56
CA THR A 64 -4.50 -9.02 0.74
C THR A 64 -4.25 -8.57 2.18
N PHE A 65 -4.62 -9.40 3.16
CA PHE A 65 -4.37 -9.14 4.57
C PHE A 65 -2.87 -8.94 4.85
N TYR A 66 -2.02 -9.88 4.43
CA TYR A 66 -0.56 -9.77 4.61
C TYR A 66 0.05 -8.58 3.86
N MET A 67 -0.49 -8.21 2.69
CA MET A 67 -0.03 -7.02 1.98
C MET A 67 -0.35 -5.74 2.77
N LEU A 68 -1.57 -5.64 3.31
CA LEU A 68 -2.00 -4.50 4.12
C LEU A 68 -1.25 -4.41 5.44
N GLU A 69 -1.02 -5.54 6.10
CA GLU A 69 -0.22 -5.63 7.34
C GLU A 69 1.22 -5.13 7.10
N LYS A 70 1.86 -5.62 6.03
CA LYS A 70 3.18 -5.13 5.63
C LYS A 70 3.17 -3.65 5.32
N TRP A 71 2.21 -3.19 4.50
CA TRP A 71 2.07 -1.78 4.16
C TRP A 71 1.95 -0.91 5.42
N LYS A 72 1.14 -1.34 6.40
CA LYS A 72 0.95 -0.63 7.65
C LYS A 72 2.23 -0.56 8.48
N SER A 73 3.01 -1.63 8.52
CA SER A 73 4.29 -1.65 9.26
C SER A 73 5.33 -0.66 8.71
N ILE A 74 5.35 -0.45 7.38
CA ILE A 74 6.31 0.46 6.72
C ILE A 74 5.71 1.85 6.43
N GLU A 75 4.46 2.11 6.81
CA GLU A 75 3.71 3.34 6.56
C GLU A 75 4.50 4.62 6.93
N PRO A 76 5.22 4.70 8.08
CA PRO A 76 6.00 5.89 8.42
C PRO A 76 7.13 6.19 7.43
N ALA A 77 7.76 5.15 6.88
CA ALA A 77 8.80 5.28 5.87
C ALA A 77 8.21 5.61 4.49
N LEU A 78 7.04 5.03 4.16
CA LEU A 78 6.30 5.34 2.92
C LEU A 78 5.85 6.81 2.88
N ASN A 79 5.39 7.36 4.00
CA ASN A 79 4.99 8.77 4.07
C ASN A 79 6.17 9.72 3.80
N LEU A 80 7.36 9.39 4.31
CA LEU A 80 8.58 10.14 3.99
C LEU A 80 8.99 9.98 2.52
N LEU A 81 8.88 8.76 1.98
CA LEU A 81 9.18 8.50 0.58
C LEU A 81 8.26 9.33 -0.33
N ALA A 82 6.97 9.39 -0.02
CA ALA A 82 5.99 10.20 -0.76
C ALA A 82 6.22 11.71 -0.60
N ALA A 83 6.75 12.17 0.53
CA ALA A 83 7.13 13.57 0.72
C ALA A 83 8.35 13.96 -0.13
N ASN A 84 9.27 13.03 -0.36
CA ASN A 84 10.51 13.26 -1.12
C ASN A 84 10.40 12.95 -2.62
N ASP A 85 9.45 12.11 -3.04
CA ASP A 85 9.28 11.70 -4.45
C ASP A 85 7.85 11.97 -4.96
N PRO A 86 7.67 12.93 -5.89
CA PRO A 86 6.35 13.27 -6.43
C PRO A 86 5.73 12.15 -7.29
N ASN A 87 6.50 11.18 -7.78
CA ASN A 87 5.97 10.05 -8.54
C ASN A 87 5.26 9.03 -7.64
N VAL A 88 5.68 8.93 -6.38
CA VAL A 88 5.07 8.02 -5.38
C VAL A 88 3.69 8.52 -4.97
N ARG A 89 3.46 9.84 -4.93
CA ARG A 89 2.16 10.45 -4.56
C ARG A 89 1.04 10.17 -5.57
N GLN A 90 1.40 9.85 -6.80
CA GLN A 90 0.47 9.62 -7.91
C GLN A 90 0.04 8.15 -8.07
N LYS A 91 0.58 7.24 -7.25
CA LYS A 91 0.40 5.78 -7.37
C LYS A 91 -0.60 5.16 -6.41
#